data_AF-A0A7K5KPK4-F1
#
_entry.id   AF-A0A7K5KPK4-F1
#
_cell.length_a   1.000
_cell.length_b   1.000
_cell.length_c   1.000
_cell.angle_alpha   90.00
_cell.angle_beta   90.00
_cell.angle_gamma   90.00
#
_symmetry.space_group_name_H-M   'P 1'
#
loop_
_entity.id
_entity.type
_entity.pdbx_description
1 polymer ?
#
loop_
_entity_poly.entity_id
_entity_poly.type
_entity_poly.pdbx_seq_one_letter_code
_entity_poly.pdbx_strand_id
1 'polypeptide(L)'
;GAMEHELVLHQLRCNGVLEGIRICRKGFPSRVLYADFKQRYRVLNASAIPEGQFMDNKKASEKLLGSIDVDHTQYKFGHTKVFFKAGLLGLLEEMRDDKLAEIITRTQARCRGFLMRVEYKKMVERRESIFCIQYNVRSFMNVKHWPWMKLFFKIKPLLKSAESEKEMANMKEEFEKTKEELAKSEAKRKELEEKMVALVQEKNDLQLQVQAEADSLADAEERCDQLIKNKIQLEAKIKELTERAEDEEEINAELTAKKRKLEDELWARATSVLGWSSWLFSLSCNTVCFAQRKDFEISQIQSKIEDEQALGMQLQKKIKELQASARIEELEEEIEAERTSRAKAEKHRADLSRELEEISERLEEAGGATAAQVEMNKKREAEFQKMRRDLEEATLQHEATAAALRKKHADSTAELGEQIDNLQRVKQKLEKEKSELKMEIDDLASNMESVSKAKANLEKMCRTLEDQLSELKTKEEQNQRMINDLNTQRARLQTESGETS
;
A
#
# COMPACT_ATOMS: atom_id res chain seq x y z
N GLY A 1 -35.54 -25.08 14.90
CA GLY A 1 -34.52 -25.56 13.96
C GLY A 1 -35.06 -26.73 13.15
N ALA A 2 -35.99 -26.46 12.23
CA ALA A 2 -36.33 -27.46 11.21
C ALA A 2 -35.17 -27.52 10.21
N MET A 3 -34.70 -28.72 9.87
CA MET A 3 -33.62 -28.96 8.91
C MET A 3 -34.09 -30.06 7.94
N GLU A 4 -34.06 -29.76 6.64
CA GLU A 4 -34.37 -30.73 5.60
C GLU A 4 -33.10 -31.49 5.18
N HIS A 5 -33.09 -32.79 5.46
CA HIS A 5 -31.89 -33.61 5.33
C HIS A 5 -31.42 -33.76 3.88
N GLU A 6 -32.34 -33.91 2.92
CA GLU A 6 -31.99 -34.13 1.51
C GLU A 6 -31.34 -32.90 0.87
N LEU A 7 -31.86 -31.71 1.20
CA LEU A 7 -31.28 -30.45 0.74
C LEU A 7 -29.86 -30.26 1.30
N VAL A 8 -29.67 -30.54 2.59
CA VAL A 8 -28.34 -30.46 3.23
C VAL A 8 -27.38 -31.49 2.62
N LEU A 9 -27.85 -32.71 2.34
CA LEU A 9 -27.01 -33.75 1.72
C LEU A 9 -26.55 -33.34 0.32
N HIS A 10 -27.45 -32.74 -0.48
CA HIS A 10 -27.11 -32.22 -1.80
C HIS A 10 -26.09 -31.07 -1.70
N GLN A 11 -26.31 -30.11 -0.80
CA GLN A 11 -25.39 -28.99 -0.56
C GLN A 11 -24.00 -29.46 -0.12
N LEU A 12 -23.91 -30.42 0.81
CA LEU A 12 -22.62 -30.95 1.29
C LEU A 12 -21.81 -31.64 0.19
N ARG A 13 -22.49 -32.28 -0.79
CA ARG A 13 -21.84 -32.92 -1.94
C ARG A 13 -21.41 -31.88 -2.99
N CYS A 14 -22.29 -30.98 -3.39
CA CYS A 14 -21.99 -29.98 -4.42
C CYS A 14 -20.92 -28.98 -3.97
N ASN A 15 -20.89 -28.61 -2.69
CA ASN A 15 -19.85 -27.75 -2.13
C ASN A 15 -18.54 -28.50 -1.84
N GLY A 16 -18.46 -29.81 -2.10
CA GLY A 16 -17.26 -30.62 -1.86
C GLY A 16 -16.86 -30.67 -0.38
N VAL A 17 -17.82 -30.59 0.55
CA VAL A 17 -17.53 -30.52 2.00
C VAL A 17 -16.87 -31.82 2.47
N LEU A 18 -17.26 -32.97 1.91
CA LEU A 18 -16.63 -34.25 2.23
C LEU A 18 -15.15 -34.29 1.82
N GLU A 19 -14.84 -33.77 0.63
CA GLU A 19 -13.47 -33.64 0.11
C GLU A 19 -12.67 -32.65 0.97
N GLY A 20 -13.28 -31.51 1.34
CA GLY A 20 -12.71 -30.53 2.25
C GLY A 20 -12.35 -31.13 3.61
N ILE A 21 -13.28 -31.87 4.23
CA ILE A 21 -13.03 -32.57 5.51
C ILE A 21 -11.94 -33.63 5.34
N ARG A 22 -11.95 -34.40 4.24
CA ARG A 22 -10.95 -35.45 3.96
C ARG A 22 -9.54 -34.86 3.84
N ILE A 23 -9.40 -33.71 3.18
CA ILE A 23 -8.12 -32.98 3.08
C ILE A 23 -7.74 -32.38 4.42
N CYS A 24 -8.65 -31.69 5.12
CA CYS A 24 -8.36 -31.09 6.44
C CYS A 24 -7.96 -32.13 7.48
N ARG A 25 -8.50 -33.36 7.43
CA ARG A 25 -8.13 -34.45 8.33
C ARG A 25 -6.70 -34.98 8.08
N LYS A 26 -6.27 -34.99 6.81
CA LYS A 26 -4.90 -35.39 6.42
C LYS A 26 -3.90 -34.23 6.52
N GLY A 27 -4.41 -33.01 6.37
CA GLY A 27 -3.63 -31.79 6.31
C GLY A 27 -3.35 -31.16 7.68
N PHE A 28 -2.68 -30.02 7.63
CA PHE A 28 -2.28 -29.23 8.78
C PHE A 28 -2.82 -27.81 8.59
N PRO A 29 -3.98 -27.47 9.16
CA PRO A 29 -4.65 -26.20 8.91
C PRO A 29 -3.89 -25.01 9.49
N SER A 30 -3.19 -25.17 10.61
CA SER A 30 -2.48 -24.09 11.30
C SER A 30 -1.01 -24.06 10.90
N ARG A 31 -0.48 -22.84 10.63
CA ARG A 31 0.89 -22.64 10.13
C ARG A 31 1.54 -21.48 10.87
N VAL A 32 2.71 -21.72 11.47
CA VAL A 32 3.44 -20.71 12.26
C VAL A 32 4.87 -20.59 11.75
N LEU A 33 5.40 -19.37 11.64
CA LEU A 33 6.80 -19.13 11.26
C LEU A 33 7.75 -19.60 12.37
N TYR A 34 8.92 -20.13 12.00
CA TYR A 34 9.89 -20.65 12.99
C TYR A 34 10.33 -19.60 14.02
N ALA A 35 10.58 -18.36 13.57
CA ALA A 35 10.99 -17.28 14.46
C ALA A 35 9.92 -16.96 15.52
N ASP A 36 8.66 -16.86 15.08
CA ASP A 36 7.51 -16.59 15.95
C ASP A 36 7.25 -17.76 16.91
N PHE A 37 7.29 -19.00 16.42
CA PHE A 37 7.15 -20.19 17.25
C PHE A 37 8.23 -20.25 18.33
N LYS A 38 9.50 -20.07 17.95
CA LYS A 38 10.63 -20.03 18.88
C LYS A 38 10.43 -18.93 19.93
N GLN A 39 10.06 -17.72 19.53
CA GLN A 39 9.87 -16.62 20.46
C GLN A 39 8.71 -16.86 21.43
N ARG A 40 7.57 -17.34 20.94
CA ARG A 40 6.36 -17.55 21.76
C ARG A 40 6.52 -18.67 22.78
N TYR A 41 7.02 -19.82 22.34
CA TYR A 41 7.00 -21.05 23.14
C TYR A 41 8.30 -21.32 23.88
N ARG A 42 9.35 -20.49 23.74
CA ARG A 42 10.60 -20.63 24.50
C ARG A 42 10.38 -20.67 26.02
N VAL A 43 9.31 -20.03 26.51
CA VAL A 43 8.94 -20.03 27.93
C VAL A 43 8.54 -21.42 28.45
N LEU A 44 8.05 -22.31 27.58
CA LEU A 44 7.67 -23.68 27.97
C LEU A 44 8.88 -24.48 28.46
N ASN A 45 10.03 -24.30 27.82
CA ASN A 45 11.28 -24.92 28.24
C ASN A 45 12.48 -24.04 27.87
N ALA A 46 12.88 -23.17 28.80
CA ALA A 46 14.01 -22.27 28.60
C ALA A 46 15.35 -23.02 28.47
N SER A 47 15.49 -24.21 29.08
CA SER A 47 16.70 -25.02 29.03
C SER A 47 16.94 -25.68 27.67
N ALA A 48 15.90 -25.85 26.86
CA ALA A 48 16.01 -26.46 25.53
C ALA A 48 16.81 -25.58 24.53
N ILE A 49 16.89 -24.27 24.77
CA ILE A 49 17.57 -23.30 23.92
C ILE A 49 18.60 -22.52 24.77
N PRO A 50 19.90 -22.89 24.72
CA PRO A 50 20.94 -22.21 25.49
C PRO A 50 20.99 -20.70 25.19
N GLU A 51 21.12 -19.89 26.23
CA GLU A 51 21.27 -18.43 26.08
C GLU A 51 22.64 -18.07 25.50
N GLY A 52 22.66 -17.24 24.46
CA GLY A 52 23.88 -16.69 23.86
C GLY A 52 24.45 -17.45 22.66
N GLN A 53 23.99 -18.68 22.37
CA GLN A 53 24.37 -19.38 21.14
C GLN A 53 23.35 -19.12 20.03
N PHE A 54 23.81 -18.55 18.91
CA PHE A 54 22.96 -18.42 17.73
C PHE A 54 22.60 -19.82 17.21
N MET A 55 21.34 -20.21 17.41
CA MET A 55 20.78 -21.43 16.89
C MET A 55 19.75 -21.08 15.82
N ASP A 56 19.90 -21.71 14.66
CA ASP A 56 18.94 -21.63 13.56
C ASP A 56 17.52 -21.87 14.07
N ASN A 57 16.59 -21.03 13.64
CA ASN A 57 15.22 -21.01 14.15
C ASN A 57 14.52 -22.34 13.90
N LYS A 58 14.79 -23.02 12.78
CA LYS A 58 14.25 -24.35 12.52
C LYS A 58 14.72 -25.38 13.54
N LYS A 59 16.04 -25.48 13.76
CA LYS A 59 16.64 -26.41 14.73
C LYS A 59 16.20 -26.10 16.17
N ALA A 60 16.05 -24.83 16.50
CA ALA A 60 15.56 -24.40 17.81
C ALA A 60 14.10 -24.83 18.03
N SER A 61 13.22 -24.65 17.04
CA SER A 61 11.83 -25.11 17.11
C SER A 61 11.72 -26.63 17.16
N GLU A 62 12.59 -27.36 16.44
CA GLU A 62 12.67 -28.83 16.50
C GLU A 62 13.05 -29.33 17.89
N LYS A 63 14.09 -28.75 18.50
CA LYS A 63 14.49 -29.08 19.88
C LYS A 63 13.42 -28.72 20.91
N LEU A 64 12.78 -27.56 20.74
CA LEU A 64 11.73 -27.11 21.65
C LEU A 64 10.52 -28.05 21.61
N LEU A 65 10.00 -28.36 20.42
CA LEU A 65 8.89 -29.31 20.26
C LEU A 65 9.28 -30.74 20.66
N GLY A 66 10.53 -31.14 20.47
CA GLY A 66 11.03 -32.44 20.95
C GLY A 66 11.20 -32.52 22.46
N SER A 67 11.30 -31.37 23.15
CA SER A 67 11.40 -31.31 24.61
C SER A 67 10.05 -31.29 25.34
N ILE A 68 8.98 -31.05 24.59
CA ILE A 68 7.60 -31.02 25.10
C ILE A 68 6.97 -32.37 24.78
N ASP A 69 6.25 -32.94 25.74
CA ASP A 69 5.55 -34.21 25.56
C ASP A 69 4.28 -34.01 24.71
N VAL A 70 4.47 -33.93 23.39
CA VAL A 70 3.40 -33.79 22.39
C VAL A 70 3.53 -34.85 21.31
N ASP A 71 2.40 -35.30 20.80
CA ASP A 71 2.34 -36.29 19.72
C ASP A 71 3.00 -35.75 18.43
N HIS A 72 4.12 -36.37 18.05
CA HIS A 72 4.90 -36.04 16.85
C HIS A 72 4.14 -36.23 15.53
N THR A 73 2.98 -36.90 15.53
CA THR A 73 2.14 -37.04 14.32
C THR A 73 1.23 -35.84 14.07
N GLN A 74 1.08 -34.96 15.07
CA GLN A 74 0.19 -33.81 15.01
C GLN A 74 0.84 -32.55 14.47
N TYR A 75 2.15 -32.58 14.20
CA TYR A 75 2.85 -31.47 13.56
C TYR A 75 3.84 -31.94 12.49
N LYS A 76 4.21 -31.02 11.59
CA LYS A 76 5.21 -31.24 10.54
C LYS A 76 6.07 -29.99 10.35
N PHE A 77 7.35 -30.21 10.05
CA PHE A 77 8.32 -29.17 9.74
C PHE A 77 8.37 -28.90 8.24
N GLY A 78 8.15 -27.65 7.83
CA GLY A 78 8.41 -27.19 6.47
C GLY A 78 9.76 -26.49 6.33
N HIS A 79 9.95 -25.75 5.24
CA HIS A 79 11.16 -24.96 5.02
C HIS A 79 11.21 -23.69 5.88
N THR A 80 10.10 -22.96 5.98
CA THR A 80 10.03 -21.67 6.71
C THR A 80 9.04 -21.68 7.87
N LYS A 81 8.15 -22.69 7.92
CA LYS A 81 7.01 -22.75 8.84
C LYS A 81 6.87 -24.13 9.47
N VAL A 82 6.34 -24.18 10.69
CA VAL A 82 5.81 -25.38 11.34
C VAL A 82 4.31 -25.46 11.08
N PHE A 83 3.83 -26.67 10.81
CA PHE A 83 2.46 -26.98 10.48
C PHE A 83 1.85 -27.81 11.60
N PHE A 84 0.66 -27.45 12.08
CA PHE A 84 -0.02 -28.12 13.19
C PHE A 84 -1.40 -28.63 12.76
N LYS A 85 -1.80 -29.78 13.30
CA LYS A 85 -3.19 -30.25 13.26
C LYS A 85 -4.07 -29.37 14.15
N ALA A 86 -5.37 -29.38 13.88
CA ALA A 86 -6.34 -28.69 14.72
C ALA A 86 -6.26 -29.22 16.18
N GLY A 87 -6.35 -28.31 17.15
CA GLY A 87 -6.28 -28.63 18.57
C GLY A 87 -4.87 -28.52 19.19
N LEU A 88 -3.83 -29.02 18.52
CA LEU A 88 -2.47 -29.05 19.10
C LEU A 88 -1.94 -27.64 19.45
N LEU A 89 -2.20 -26.65 18.60
CA LEU A 89 -1.78 -25.27 18.87
C LEU A 89 -2.48 -24.69 20.10
N GLY A 90 -3.75 -25.05 20.33
CA GLY A 90 -4.50 -24.63 21.52
C GLY A 90 -3.91 -25.23 22.80
N LEU A 91 -3.54 -26.52 22.76
CA LEU A 91 -2.86 -27.18 23.87
C LEU A 91 -1.52 -26.50 24.20
N LEU A 92 -0.74 -26.13 23.18
CA LEU A 92 0.54 -25.43 23.38
C LEU A 92 0.35 -24.03 23.99
N GLU A 93 -0.72 -23.31 23.64
CA GLU A 93 -1.05 -22.03 24.27
C GLU A 93 -1.51 -22.20 25.73
N GLU A 94 -2.32 -23.21 26.03
CA GLU A 94 -2.76 -23.50 27.39
C GLU A 94 -1.56 -23.81 28.31
N MET A 95 -0.65 -24.70 27.88
CA MET A 95 0.59 -24.99 28.61
C MET A 95 1.46 -23.75 28.82
N ARG A 96 1.42 -22.80 27.87
CA ARG A 96 2.20 -21.56 27.92
C ARG A 96 1.58 -20.59 28.91
N ASP A 97 0.27 -20.45 28.90
CA ASP A 97 -0.46 -19.56 29.81
C ASP A 97 -0.27 -20.00 31.27
N ASP A 98 -0.27 -21.30 31.55
CA ASP A 98 0.04 -21.83 32.89
C ASP A 98 1.44 -21.42 33.36
N LYS A 99 2.45 -21.56 32.49
CA LYS A 99 3.83 -21.15 32.80
C LYS A 99 3.97 -19.64 32.96
N LEU A 100 3.27 -18.87 32.15
CA LEU A 100 3.24 -17.41 32.28
C LEU A 100 2.55 -16.98 33.58
N ALA A 101 1.47 -17.64 34.00
CA ALA A 101 0.79 -17.35 35.26
C ALA A 101 1.70 -17.53 36.48
N GLU A 102 2.54 -18.58 36.49
CA GLU A 102 3.55 -18.79 37.53
C GLU A 102 4.58 -17.63 37.58
N ILE A 103 5.12 -17.23 36.42
CA ILE A 103 6.13 -16.17 36.31
C ILE A 103 5.55 -14.80 36.66
N ILE A 104 4.35 -14.50 36.16
CA ILE A 104 3.65 -13.24 36.40
C ILE A 104 3.34 -13.11 37.88
N THR A 105 2.85 -14.16 38.53
CA THR A 105 2.56 -14.14 39.98
C THR A 105 3.82 -13.79 40.80
N ARG A 106 4.97 -14.39 40.49
CA ARG A 106 6.25 -14.06 41.15
C ARG A 106 6.67 -12.60 40.90
N THR A 107 6.48 -12.12 39.67
CA THR A 107 6.80 -10.73 39.30
C THR A 107 5.90 -9.74 40.03
N GLN A 108 4.59 -9.99 40.04
CA GLN A 108 3.62 -9.19 40.78
C GLN A 108 3.92 -9.16 42.29
N ALA A 109 4.33 -10.29 42.88
CA ALA A 109 4.74 -10.33 44.29
C ALA A 109 5.96 -9.43 44.56
N ARG A 110 6.96 -9.41 43.67
CA ARG A 110 8.10 -8.48 43.77
C ARG A 110 7.67 -7.02 43.63
N CYS A 111 6.81 -6.70 42.67
CA CYS A 111 6.30 -5.35 42.45
C CYS A 111 5.50 -4.85 43.66
N ARG A 112 4.57 -5.66 44.17
CA ARG A 112 3.80 -5.35 45.40
C ARG A 112 4.74 -5.15 46.61
N GLY A 113 5.74 -6.01 46.75
CA GLY A 113 6.75 -5.87 47.80
C GLY A 113 7.60 -4.59 47.68
N PHE A 114 8.00 -4.21 46.46
CA PHE A 114 8.72 -2.95 46.22
C PHE A 114 7.86 -1.74 46.55
N LEU A 115 6.63 -1.68 46.04
CA LEU A 115 5.69 -0.59 46.30
C LEU A 115 5.45 -0.42 47.81
N MET A 116 5.23 -1.51 48.54
CA MET A 116 5.04 -1.46 49.99
C MET A 116 6.30 -1.01 50.74
N ARG A 117 7.51 -1.36 50.30
CA ARG A 117 8.76 -0.86 50.91
C ARG A 117 8.96 0.64 50.67
N VAL A 118 8.65 1.12 49.46
CA VAL A 118 8.70 2.56 49.15
C VAL A 118 7.69 3.33 50.01
N GLU A 119 6.46 2.82 50.12
CA GLU A 119 5.44 3.47 50.95
C GLU A 119 5.77 3.39 52.44
N TYR A 120 6.32 2.27 52.91
CA TYR A 120 6.81 2.13 54.28
C TYR A 120 7.92 3.12 54.60
N LYS A 121 8.87 3.35 53.68
CA LYS A 121 9.92 4.36 53.86
C LYS A 121 9.32 5.75 54.05
N LYS A 122 8.33 6.13 53.24
CA LYS A 122 7.59 7.40 53.44
C LYS A 122 6.88 7.45 54.79
N MET A 123 6.29 6.34 55.26
CA MET A 123 5.66 6.28 56.58
C MET A 123 6.67 6.48 57.72
N VAL A 124 7.87 5.90 57.61
CA VAL A 124 8.96 6.08 58.58
C VAL A 124 9.47 7.53 58.55
N GLU A 125 9.71 8.09 57.37
CA GLU A 125 10.10 9.51 57.20
C GLU A 125 9.05 10.45 57.80
N ARG A 126 7.74 10.17 57.62
CA ARG A 126 6.64 10.90 58.27
C ARG A 126 6.72 10.80 59.79
N ARG A 127 6.99 9.61 60.34
CA ARG A 127 7.14 9.41 61.79
C ARG A 127 8.30 10.22 62.37
N GLU A 128 9.45 10.24 61.72
CA GLU A 128 10.60 11.07 62.14
C GLU A 128 10.32 12.57 62.00
N SER A 129 9.70 12.96 60.89
CA SER A 129 9.30 14.35 60.63
C SER A 129 8.35 14.88 61.70
N ILE A 130 7.44 14.04 62.22
CA ILE A 130 6.54 14.42 63.32
C ILE A 130 7.34 14.83 64.56
N PHE A 131 8.38 14.10 64.95
CA PHE A 131 9.22 14.47 66.10
C PHE A 131 9.94 15.79 65.86
N CYS A 132 10.50 15.98 64.67
CA CYS A 132 11.16 17.22 64.27
C CYS A 132 10.20 18.42 64.31
N ILE A 133 8.98 18.27 63.77
CA ILE A 133 7.94 19.30 63.79
C ILE A 133 7.53 19.60 65.23
N GLN A 134 7.22 18.59 66.04
CA GLN A 134 6.82 18.79 67.44
C GLN A 134 7.90 19.52 68.25
N TYR A 135 9.17 19.14 68.09
CA TYR A 135 10.29 19.79 68.75
C TYR A 135 10.45 21.24 68.28
N ASN A 136 10.45 21.47 66.96
CA ASN A 136 10.59 22.81 66.38
C ASN A 136 9.43 23.72 66.77
N VAL A 137 8.20 23.23 66.81
CA VAL A 137 7.03 24.01 67.26
C VAL A 137 7.19 24.40 68.72
N ARG A 138 7.61 23.48 69.61
CA ARG A 138 7.88 23.80 71.02
C ARG A 138 9.00 24.84 71.15
N SER A 139 10.11 24.66 70.43
CA SER A 139 11.24 25.60 70.43
C SER A 139 10.82 26.97 69.89
N PHE A 140 10.07 27.02 68.79
CA PHE A 140 9.54 28.25 68.23
C PHE A 140 8.58 28.94 69.19
N MET A 141 7.71 28.22 69.89
CA MET A 141 6.82 28.82 70.90
C MET A 141 7.59 29.49 72.04
N ASN A 142 8.75 28.95 72.42
CA ASN A 142 9.63 29.57 73.42
C ASN A 142 10.37 30.80 72.87
N VAL A 143 10.79 30.76 71.61
CA VAL A 143 11.68 31.78 71.01
C VAL A 143 10.92 32.88 70.27
N LYS A 144 9.65 32.68 69.88
CA LYS A 144 8.86 33.65 69.08
C LYS A 144 8.69 35.02 69.75
N HIS A 145 8.72 35.06 71.08
CA HIS A 145 8.59 36.30 71.85
C HIS A 145 9.95 36.92 72.20
N TRP A 146 11.07 36.22 71.94
CA TRP A 146 12.42 36.68 72.23
C TRP A 146 12.81 37.87 71.35
N PRO A 147 13.29 39.00 71.91
CA PRO A 147 13.60 40.22 71.15
C PRO A 147 14.60 40.01 70.00
N TRP A 148 15.63 39.18 70.20
CA TRP A 148 16.64 38.88 69.18
C TRP A 148 16.07 38.10 67.99
N MET A 149 15.11 37.18 68.20
CA MET A 149 14.47 36.45 67.10
C MET A 149 13.55 37.36 66.27
N LYS A 150 12.84 38.30 66.93
CA LYS A 150 12.03 39.32 66.24
C LYS A 150 12.89 40.23 65.36
N LEU A 151 14.10 40.58 65.82
CA LEU A 151 15.06 41.34 65.04
C LEU A 151 15.53 40.55 63.81
N PHE A 152 15.88 39.28 63.99
CA PHE A 152 16.26 38.38 62.90
C PHE A 152 15.18 38.26 61.82
N PHE A 153 13.91 38.08 62.19
CA PHE A 153 12.80 38.02 61.22
C PHE A 153 12.56 39.33 60.46
N LYS A 154 12.90 40.49 61.04
CA LYS A 154 12.85 41.79 60.33
C LYS A 154 14.01 41.97 59.36
N ILE A 155 15.18 41.41 59.67
CA ILE A 155 16.40 41.54 58.86
C ILE A 155 16.45 40.50 57.73
N LYS A 156 16.00 39.27 57.97
CA LYS A 156 16.12 38.15 57.03
C LYS A 156 15.52 38.41 55.63
N PRO A 157 14.32 39.01 55.47
CA PRO A 157 13.75 39.32 54.15
C PRO A 157 14.49 40.44 53.41
N LEU A 158 15.28 41.26 54.13
CA LEU A 158 16.09 42.32 53.54
C LEU A 158 17.37 41.77 52.90
N LEU A 159 17.72 40.51 53.17
CA LEU A 159 18.84 39.79 52.57
C LEU A 159 18.40 39.18 51.21
N LYS A 160 18.20 40.05 50.23
CA LYS A 160 17.79 39.70 48.84
C LYS A 160 18.69 38.66 48.14
N SER A 161 19.91 38.43 48.62
CA SER A 161 20.91 37.58 47.95
C SER A 161 20.54 36.09 47.96
N ALA A 162 19.86 35.60 49.01
CA ALA A 162 19.63 34.17 49.18
C ALA A 162 18.49 33.60 48.33
N GLU A 163 17.45 34.39 48.04
CA GLU A 163 16.35 33.97 47.16
C GLU A 163 16.72 34.08 45.69
N SER A 164 17.40 35.17 45.31
CA SER A 164 17.86 35.40 43.93
C SER A 164 18.89 34.37 43.46
N GLU A 165 19.74 33.85 44.33
CA GLU A 165 20.72 32.80 43.99
C GLU A 165 20.06 31.45 43.69
N LYS A 166 18.99 31.09 44.43
CA LYS A 166 18.23 29.85 44.17
C LYS A 166 17.43 29.93 42.87
N GLU A 167 16.79 31.06 42.62
CA GLU A 167 16.07 31.29 41.35
C GLU A 167 17.03 31.25 40.16
N MET A 168 18.21 31.85 40.29
CA MET A 168 19.23 31.84 39.25
C MET A 168 19.78 30.42 38.99
N ALA A 169 19.93 29.59 40.01
CA ALA A 169 20.37 28.20 39.85
C ALA A 169 19.33 27.35 39.11
N ASN A 170 18.05 27.46 39.48
CA ASN A 170 16.97 26.75 38.80
C ASN A 170 16.83 27.19 37.34
N MET A 171 16.89 28.50 37.09
CA MET A 171 16.79 29.05 35.73
C MET A 171 17.94 28.62 34.83
N LYS A 172 19.16 28.47 35.38
CA LYS A 172 20.32 27.93 34.63
C LYS A 172 20.14 26.46 34.27
N GLU A 173 19.63 25.64 35.19
CA GLU A 173 19.38 24.22 34.92
C GLU A 173 18.29 24.03 33.86
N GLU A 174 17.20 24.78 33.95
CA GLU A 174 16.12 24.76 32.95
C GLU A 174 16.61 25.25 31.58
N PHE A 175 17.44 26.29 31.55
CA PHE A 175 18.02 26.81 30.31
C PHE A 175 18.92 25.79 29.61
N GLU A 176 19.83 25.13 30.34
CA GLU A 176 20.72 24.12 29.75
C GLU A 176 19.94 22.89 29.25
N LYS A 177 18.93 22.43 30.00
CA LYS A 177 18.05 21.33 29.54
C LYS A 177 17.33 21.69 28.24
N THR A 178 16.72 22.87 28.20
CA THR A 178 15.98 23.34 27.01
C THR A 178 16.89 23.51 25.81
N LYS A 179 18.12 24.02 26.02
CA LYS A 179 19.12 24.18 24.98
C LYS A 179 19.61 22.85 24.41
N GLU A 180 19.86 21.86 25.27
CA GLU A 180 20.22 20.50 24.81
C GLU A 180 19.09 19.82 24.03
N GLU A 181 17.85 19.95 24.50
CA GLU A 181 16.68 19.39 23.82
C GLU A 181 16.45 20.04 22.46
N LEU A 182 16.60 21.37 22.37
CA LEU A 182 16.52 22.11 21.12
C LEU A 182 17.57 21.61 20.12
N ALA A 183 18.83 21.48 20.54
CA ALA A 183 19.90 21.00 19.66
C ALA A 183 19.67 19.57 19.17
N LYS A 184 19.20 18.66 20.03
CA LYS A 184 18.85 17.28 19.66
C LYS A 184 17.67 17.24 18.68
N SER A 185 16.67 18.09 18.89
CA SER A 185 15.50 18.19 18.03
C SER A 185 15.85 18.74 16.65
N GLU A 186 16.65 19.80 16.59
CA GLU A 186 17.11 20.40 15.33
C GLU A 186 17.96 19.43 14.49
N ALA A 187 18.84 18.65 15.13
CA ALA A 187 19.62 17.63 14.45
C ALA A 187 18.72 16.53 13.83
N LYS A 188 17.74 16.03 14.59
CA LYS A 188 16.76 15.04 14.09
C LYS A 188 15.89 15.61 12.98
N ARG A 189 15.48 16.88 13.07
CA ARG A 189 14.69 17.54 12.02
C ARG A 189 15.46 17.57 10.71
N LYS A 190 16.74 17.96 10.73
CA LYS A 190 17.59 17.98 9.53
C LYS A 190 17.75 16.60 8.90
N GLU A 191 18.02 15.57 9.70
CA GLU A 191 18.15 14.19 9.20
C GLU A 191 16.86 13.69 8.55
N LEU A 192 15.70 14.01 9.13
CA LEU A 192 14.40 13.62 8.57
C LEU A 192 14.05 14.42 7.31
N GLU A 193 14.42 15.70 7.23
CA GLU A 193 14.23 16.52 6.02
C GLU A 193 15.07 15.98 4.86
N GLU A 194 16.32 15.60 5.09
CA GLU A 194 17.17 14.98 4.06
C GLU A 194 16.58 13.67 3.54
N LYS A 195 16.10 12.80 4.43
CA LYS A 195 15.41 11.55 4.06
C LYS A 195 14.13 11.81 3.28
N MET A 196 13.37 12.84 3.67
CA MET A 196 12.12 13.19 2.99
C MET A 196 12.39 13.70 1.57
N VAL A 197 13.43 14.51 1.37
CA VAL A 197 13.82 14.97 0.02
C VAL A 197 14.22 13.78 -0.86
N ALA A 198 15.00 12.83 -0.34
CA ALA A 198 15.37 11.62 -1.08
C ALA A 198 14.15 10.79 -1.50
N LEU A 199 13.20 10.57 -0.59
CA LEU A 199 11.97 9.84 -0.89
C LEU A 199 11.07 10.55 -1.90
N VAL A 200 11.00 11.89 -1.84
CA VAL A 200 10.24 12.68 -2.82
C VAL A 200 10.89 12.58 -4.20
N GLN A 201 12.22 12.61 -4.26
CA GLN A 201 12.96 12.42 -5.51
C GLN A 201 12.72 11.03 -6.09
N GLU A 202 12.88 9.96 -5.31
CA GLU A 202 12.59 8.58 -5.75
C GLU A 202 11.14 8.41 -6.24
N LYS A 203 10.17 9.02 -5.54
CA LYS A 203 8.77 9.01 -5.97
C LYS A 203 8.59 9.69 -7.33
N ASN A 204 9.20 10.86 -7.52
CA ASN A 204 9.10 11.60 -8.78
C ASN A 204 9.77 10.84 -9.92
N ASP A 205 10.93 10.22 -9.68
CA ASP A 205 11.63 9.41 -10.67
C ASP A 205 10.80 8.18 -11.09
N LEU A 206 10.19 7.48 -10.12
CA LEU A 206 9.27 6.38 -10.39
C LEU A 206 8.01 6.84 -11.14
N GLN A 207 7.48 8.02 -10.80
CA GLN A 207 6.32 8.58 -11.49
C GLN A 207 6.64 8.91 -12.95
N LEU A 208 7.82 9.46 -13.23
CA LEU A 208 8.30 9.69 -14.60
C LEU A 208 8.51 8.38 -15.35
N GLN A 209 9.05 7.35 -14.70
CA GLN A 209 9.21 6.03 -15.31
C GLN A 209 7.85 5.40 -15.66
N VAL A 210 6.88 5.46 -14.75
CA VAL A 210 5.52 4.96 -15.00
C VAL A 210 4.86 5.70 -16.16
N GLN A 211 5.03 7.03 -16.24
CA GLN A 211 4.48 7.79 -17.37
C GLN A 211 5.13 7.39 -18.69
N ALA A 212 6.46 7.24 -18.73
CA ALA A 212 7.16 6.81 -19.93
C ALA A 212 6.76 5.39 -20.39
N GLU A 213 6.58 4.46 -19.45
CA GLU A 213 6.08 3.11 -19.75
C GLU A 213 4.63 3.14 -20.22
N ALA A 214 3.77 4.01 -19.67
CA ALA A 214 2.39 4.18 -20.12
C ALA A 214 2.31 4.76 -21.53
N ASP A 215 3.13 5.77 -21.85
CA ASP A 215 3.20 6.35 -23.21
C ASP A 215 3.72 5.31 -24.21
N SER A 216 4.76 4.55 -23.84
CA SER A 216 5.26 3.45 -24.68
C SER A 216 4.23 2.33 -24.88
N LEU A 217 3.38 2.07 -23.88
CA LEU A 217 2.29 1.10 -23.99
C LEU A 217 1.20 1.62 -24.94
N ALA A 218 0.82 2.90 -24.82
CA ALA A 218 -0.14 3.53 -25.73
C ALA A 218 0.34 3.48 -27.19
N ASP A 219 1.62 3.76 -27.44
CA ASP A 219 2.23 3.63 -28.78
C ASP A 219 2.23 2.18 -29.29
N ALA A 220 2.35 1.19 -28.39
CA ALA A 220 2.26 -0.22 -28.75
C ALA A 220 0.82 -0.65 -29.04
N GLU A 221 -0.14 -0.15 -28.26
CA GLU A 221 -1.57 -0.36 -28.47
C GLU A 221 -2.04 0.23 -29.80
N GLU A 222 -1.64 1.47 -30.12
CA GLU A 222 -2.00 2.09 -31.40
C GLU A 222 -1.45 1.28 -32.59
N ARG A 223 -0.20 0.80 -32.50
CA ARG A 223 0.38 -0.09 -33.51
C ARG A 223 -0.38 -1.40 -33.62
N CYS A 224 -0.80 -1.99 -32.51
CA CYS A 224 -1.63 -3.21 -32.52
C CYS A 224 -2.98 -2.95 -33.20
N ASP A 225 -3.64 -1.84 -32.88
CA ASP A 225 -4.92 -1.46 -33.48
C ASP A 225 -4.81 -1.20 -34.98
N GLN A 226 -3.75 -0.52 -35.42
CA GLN A 226 -3.45 -0.33 -36.84
C GLN A 226 -3.24 -1.68 -37.55
N LEU A 227 -2.51 -2.61 -36.94
CA LEU A 227 -2.33 -3.96 -37.46
C LEU A 227 -3.64 -4.75 -37.53
N ILE A 228 -4.50 -4.62 -36.52
CA ILE A 228 -5.83 -5.26 -36.51
C ILE A 228 -6.70 -4.70 -37.65
N LYS A 229 -6.72 -3.39 -37.85
CA LYS A 229 -7.44 -2.75 -38.97
C LYS A 229 -6.91 -3.24 -40.33
N ASN A 230 -5.60 -3.27 -40.51
CA ASN A 230 -4.97 -3.77 -41.73
C ASN A 230 -5.28 -5.26 -41.95
N LYS A 231 -5.27 -6.07 -40.89
CA LYS A 231 -5.65 -7.49 -40.95
C LYS A 231 -7.09 -7.65 -41.45
N ILE A 232 -8.05 -6.89 -40.90
CA ILE A 232 -9.45 -6.95 -41.33
C ILE A 232 -9.58 -6.58 -42.82
N GLN A 233 -8.87 -5.55 -43.29
CA GLN A 233 -8.87 -5.16 -44.71
C GLN A 233 -8.27 -6.23 -45.62
N LEU A 234 -7.16 -6.85 -45.20
CA LEU A 234 -6.52 -7.93 -45.93
C LEU A 234 -7.39 -9.18 -45.97
N GLU A 235 -8.04 -9.54 -44.86
CA GLU A 235 -9.01 -10.63 -44.81
C GLU A 235 -10.20 -10.39 -45.76
N ALA A 236 -10.68 -9.15 -45.85
CA ALA A 236 -11.73 -8.78 -46.80
C ALA A 236 -11.26 -8.92 -48.27
N LYS A 237 -10.04 -8.44 -48.59
CA LYS A 237 -9.45 -8.60 -49.94
C LYS A 237 -9.23 -10.07 -50.29
N ILE A 238 -8.80 -10.90 -49.34
CA ILE A 238 -8.63 -12.34 -49.55
C ILE A 238 -9.98 -12.96 -49.89
N LYS A 239 -11.06 -12.64 -49.16
CA LYS A 239 -12.42 -13.13 -49.47
C LYS A 239 -12.86 -12.72 -50.87
N GLU A 240 -12.75 -11.44 -51.24
CA GLU A 240 -13.11 -10.94 -52.57
C GLU A 240 -12.32 -11.63 -53.70
N LEU A 241 -11.00 -11.81 -53.53
CA LEU A 241 -10.18 -12.52 -54.51
C LEU A 241 -10.48 -14.01 -54.59
N THR A 242 -10.88 -14.63 -53.47
CA THR A 242 -11.29 -16.03 -53.44
C THR A 242 -12.61 -16.21 -54.18
N GLU A 243 -13.61 -15.36 -53.90
CA GLU A 243 -14.90 -15.36 -54.62
C GLU A 243 -14.69 -15.16 -56.14
N ARG A 244 -13.83 -14.21 -56.55
CA ARG A 244 -13.50 -14.03 -57.98
C ARG A 244 -12.80 -15.22 -58.60
N ALA A 245 -11.92 -15.89 -57.85
CA ALA A 245 -11.23 -17.08 -58.34
C ALA A 245 -12.22 -18.24 -58.53
N GLU A 246 -13.17 -18.41 -57.61
CA GLU A 246 -14.26 -19.38 -57.73
C GLU A 246 -15.15 -19.09 -58.94
N ASP A 247 -15.51 -17.82 -59.19
CA ASP A 247 -16.27 -17.41 -60.38
C ASP A 247 -15.52 -17.72 -61.69
N GLU A 248 -14.22 -17.43 -61.77
CA GLU A 248 -13.39 -17.73 -62.95
C GLU A 248 -13.20 -19.24 -63.14
N GLU A 249 -13.11 -20.02 -62.07
CA GLU A 249 -13.08 -21.49 -62.13
C GLU A 249 -14.41 -22.05 -62.67
N GLU A 250 -15.55 -21.49 -62.26
CA GLU A 250 -16.87 -21.84 -62.81
C GLU A 250 -16.96 -21.48 -64.30
N ILE A 251 -16.56 -20.28 -64.71
CA ILE A 251 -16.54 -19.86 -66.11
C ILE A 251 -15.63 -20.77 -66.94
N ASN A 252 -14.45 -21.12 -66.42
CA ASN A 252 -13.53 -22.02 -67.12
C ASN A 252 -14.11 -23.44 -67.24
N ALA A 253 -14.79 -23.95 -66.21
CA ALA A 253 -15.53 -25.20 -66.28
C ALA A 253 -16.67 -25.16 -67.33
N GLU A 254 -17.40 -24.05 -67.42
CA GLU A 254 -18.40 -23.85 -68.48
C GLU A 254 -17.78 -23.81 -69.87
N LEU A 255 -16.68 -23.07 -70.05
CA LEU A 255 -15.98 -22.95 -71.32
C LEU A 255 -15.41 -24.29 -71.76
N THR A 256 -14.83 -25.06 -70.85
CA THR A 256 -14.34 -26.41 -71.15
C THR A 256 -15.48 -27.37 -71.50
N ALA A 257 -16.64 -27.26 -70.83
CA ALA A 257 -17.83 -28.02 -71.20
C ALA A 257 -18.38 -27.63 -72.59
N LYS A 258 -18.47 -26.32 -72.89
CA LYS A 258 -18.86 -25.81 -74.22
C LYS A 258 -17.87 -26.24 -75.30
N LYS A 259 -16.57 -26.19 -75.01
CA LYS A 259 -15.50 -26.66 -75.90
C LYS A 259 -15.66 -28.15 -76.20
N ARG A 260 -15.89 -29.00 -75.19
CA ARG A 260 -16.16 -30.44 -75.40
C ARG A 260 -17.38 -30.67 -76.29
N LYS A 261 -18.48 -29.95 -76.07
CA LYS A 261 -19.68 -30.04 -76.94
C LYS A 261 -19.38 -29.67 -78.39
N LEU A 262 -18.63 -28.58 -78.61
CA LEU A 262 -18.22 -28.16 -79.96
C LEU A 262 -17.26 -29.16 -80.60
N GLU A 263 -16.33 -29.73 -79.83
CA GLU A 263 -15.45 -30.80 -80.28
C GLU A 263 -16.24 -32.06 -80.66
N ASP A 264 -17.26 -32.43 -79.88
CA ASP A 264 -18.16 -33.55 -80.18
C ASP A 264 -18.99 -33.28 -81.45
N GLU A 265 -19.51 -32.05 -81.64
CA GLU A 265 -20.22 -31.63 -82.86
C GLU A 265 -19.32 -31.65 -84.09
N LEU A 266 -18.09 -31.14 -83.97
CA LEU A 266 -17.08 -31.19 -85.03
C LEU A 266 -16.70 -32.63 -85.35
N TRP A 267 -16.55 -33.48 -84.34
CA TRP A 267 -16.26 -34.90 -84.52
C TRP A 267 -17.41 -35.63 -85.21
N ALA A 268 -18.66 -35.36 -84.82
CA ALA A 268 -19.85 -35.88 -85.47
C ALA A 268 -19.95 -35.43 -86.94
N ARG A 269 -19.62 -34.16 -87.23
CA ARG A 269 -19.58 -33.61 -88.58
C ARG A 269 -18.42 -34.16 -89.41
N ALA A 270 -17.25 -34.39 -88.82
CA ALA A 270 -16.13 -35.07 -89.47
C ALA A 270 -16.49 -36.53 -89.79
N THR A 271 -17.15 -37.23 -88.87
CA THR A 271 -17.61 -38.61 -89.06
C THR A 271 -18.68 -38.69 -90.15
N SER A 272 -19.61 -37.72 -90.20
CA SER A 272 -20.56 -37.65 -91.30
C SER A 272 -19.83 -37.42 -92.61
N VAL A 273 -18.95 -36.42 -92.73
CA VAL A 273 -18.16 -36.15 -93.94
C VAL A 273 -17.34 -37.36 -94.39
N LEU A 274 -16.74 -38.12 -93.47
CA LEU A 274 -16.09 -39.39 -93.78
C LEU A 274 -17.08 -40.44 -94.31
N GLY A 275 -18.29 -40.51 -93.74
CA GLY A 275 -19.39 -41.30 -94.27
C GLY A 275 -19.81 -40.88 -95.68
N TRP A 276 -19.98 -39.58 -95.94
CA TRP A 276 -20.27 -39.04 -97.28
C TRP A 276 -19.14 -39.31 -98.26
N SER A 277 -17.88 -39.20 -97.82
CA SER A 277 -16.68 -39.48 -98.63
C SER A 277 -16.57 -40.97 -98.95
N SER A 278 -16.91 -41.85 -98.00
CA SER A 278 -17.02 -43.29 -98.23
C SER A 278 -18.16 -43.62 -99.20
N TRP A 279 -19.28 -42.90 -99.13
CA TRP A 279 -20.38 -43.03 -100.07
C TRP A 279 -19.99 -42.53 -101.48
N LEU A 280 -19.24 -41.43 -101.56
CA LEU A 280 -18.69 -40.88 -102.80
C LEU A 280 -17.62 -41.78 -103.41
N PHE A 281 -16.78 -42.43 -102.60
CA PHE A 281 -15.80 -43.42 -103.05
C PHE A 281 -16.48 -44.69 -103.60
N SER A 282 -17.59 -45.11 -102.98
CA SER A 282 -18.46 -46.16 -103.54
C SER A 282 -19.10 -45.74 -104.88
N LEU A 283 -19.47 -44.46 -105.03
CA LEU A 283 -20.01 -43.92 -106.29
C LEU A 283 -18.92 -43.74 -107.38
N SER A 284 -17.71 -43.36 -106.99
CA SER A 284 -16.55 -43.15 -107.88
C SER A 284 -16.00 -44.47 -108.44
N CYS A 285 -16.21 -45.59 -107.73
CA CYS A 285 -15.95 -46.94 -108.23
C CYS A 285 -16.85 -47.32 -109.43
N ASN A 286 -17.91 -46.55 -109.75
CA ASN A 286 -18.77 -46.78 -110.92
C ASN A 286 -18.49 -45.83 -112.11
N THR A 287 -17.56 -44.87 -111.99
CA THR A 287 -17.31 -43.84 -113.02
C THR A 287 -15.82 -43.61 -113.32
N VAL A 288 -14.95 -44.56 -112.96
CA VAL A 288 -13.50 -44.56 -113.29
C VAL A 288 -13.17 -45.82 -114.11
N CYS A 289 -13.68 -45.85 -115.34
CA CYS A 289 -13.28 -46.79 -116.39
C CYS A 289 -13.16 -46.15 -117.79
N PHE A 290 -13.12 -44.81 -117.93
CA PHE A 290 -13.19 -44.20 -119.28
C PHE A 290 -12.24 -43.04 -119.62
N ALA A 291 -11.28 -42.61 -118.78
CA ALA A 291 -10.44 -41.46 -119.15
C ALA A 291 -8.96 -41.61 -118.78
N GLN A 292 -8.30 -42.58 -119.42
CA GLN A 292 -6.86 -42.58 -119.68
C GLN A 292 -6.67 -42.51 -121.20
N ARG A 293 -6.36 -41.31 -121.73
CA ARG A 293 -5.55 -41.05 -122.95
C ARG A 293 -5.80 -39.63 -123.49
N LYS A 294 -4.86 -38.72 -123.24
CA LYS A 294 -4.01 -38.08 -124.28
C LYS A 294 -3.35 -36.83 -123.71
N ASP A 295 -2.18 -37.05 -123.14
CA ASP A 295 -1.07 -36.12 -123.21
C ASP A 295 -0.40 -36.18 -124.59
N PHE A 296 0.25 -35.07 -124.93
CA PHE A 296 1.36 -34.90 -125.87
C PHE A 296 1.02 -34.41 -127.29
N GLU A 297 1.27 -33.11 -127.52
CA GLU A 297 2.11 -32.57 -128.61
C GLU A 297 2.29 -31.06 -128.33
N ILE A 298 3.47 -30.65 -127.84
CA ILE A 298 4.57 -30.16 -128.68
C ILE A 298 4.15 -28.86 -129.37
N SER A 299 4.50 -27.70 -128.80
CA SER A 299 5.83 -27.10 -128.92
C SER A 299 6.13 -26.64 -130.36
N GLN A 300 5.71 -25.42 -130.65
CA GLN A 300 6.13 -24.55 -131.74
C GLN A 300 5.45 -23.20 -131.39
N ILE A 301 6.08 -22.13 -130.96
CA ILE A 301 7.23 -21.42 -131.54
C ILE A 301 7.82 -20.55 -130.41
N GLN A 302 8.83 -21.09 -129.74
CA GLN A 302 9.88 -20.32 -129.06
C GLN A 302 10.89 -19.86 -130.12
N SER A 303 10.56 -18.81 -130.89
CA SER A 303 11.52 -18.21 -131.84
C SER A 303 11.15 -16.78 -132.25
N LYS A 304 10.56 -15.98 -131.34
CA LYS A 304 10.48 -14.52 -131.51
C LYS A 304 10.79 -13.77 -130.21
N ILE A 305 11.66 -14.36 -129.40
CA ILE A 305 12.49 -13.65 -128.44
C ILE A 305 13.86 -13.61 -129.13
N GLU A 306 14.14 -12.56 -129.91
CA GLU A 306 15.53 -12.11 -130.13
C GLU A 306 15.65 -10.74 -130.83
N ASP A 307 14.60 -10.18 -131.46
CA ASP A 307 14.71 -8.88 -132.14
C ASP A 307 13.96 -7.68 -131.51
N GLU A 308 13.55 -7.74 -130.24
CA GLU A 308 13.10 -6.54 -129.49
C GLU A 308 13.95 -6.25 -128.23
N GLN A 309 15.23 -6.62 -128.29
CA GLN A 309 16.26 -6.19 -127.34
C GLN A 309 16.96 -4.88 -127.76
N ALA A 310 16.24 -3.96 -128.41
CA ALA A 310 16.80 -2.66 -128.83
C ALA A 310 15.95 -1.42 -128.45
N LEU A 311 14.92 -1.57 -127.62
CA LEU A 311 14.15 -0.43 -127.07
C LEU A 311 14.33 -0.23 -125.55
N GLY A 312 14.98 -1.18 -124.86
CA GLY A 312 15.28 -1.09 -123.43
C GLY A 312 16.50 -0.24 -123.07
N MET A 313 17.43 0.00 -124.00
CA MET A 313 18.67 0.75 -123.72
C MET A 313 18.56 2.28 -123.84
N GLN A 314 17.50 2.81 -124.46
CA GLN A 314 17.32 4.26 -124.61
C GLN A 314 16.42 4.92 -123.54
N LEU A 315 15.69 4.13 -122.74
CA LEU A 315 14.91 4.61 -121.60
C LEU A 315 15.59 4.42 -120.23
N GLN A 316 16.83 3.91 -120.22
CA GLN A 316 17.66 3.77 -119.01
C GLN A 316 18.81 4.81 -118.94
N LYS A 317 18.92 5.70 -119.94
CA LYS A 317 19.89 6.81 -119.97
C LYS A 317 19.28 8.18 -119.64
N LYS A 318 17.95 8.35 -119.78
CA LYS A 318 17.21 9.55 -119.33
C LYS A 318 16.86 9.57 -117.84
N ILE A 319 17.06 8.45 -117.12
CA ILE A 319 16.87 8.36 -115.66
C ILE A 319 18.15 8.71 -114.89
N LYS A 320 19.33 8.73 -115.54
CA LYS A 320 20.63 8.98 -114.87
C LYS A 320 21.21 10.38 -115.02
N GLU A 321 20.56 11.31 -115.72
CA GLU A 321 21.01 12.71 -115.87
C GLU A 321 20.19 13.74 -115.06
N LEU A 322 19.23 13.27 -114.24
CA LEU A 322 18.63 14.06 -113.14
C LEU A 322 19.03 13.50 -111.75
N GLN A 323 20.21 12.87 -111.66
CA GLN A 323 20.96 12.70 -110.41
C GLN A 323 22.03 13.80 -110.35
N ALA A 324 21.58 15.04 -110.15
CA ALA A 324 22.43 16.14 -109.71
C ALA A 324 22.44 16.15 -108.18
N SER A 325 23.40 15.41 -107.64
CA SER A 325 24.01 15.57 -106.33
C SER A 325 24.52 17.00 -106.15
N ALA A 326 23.87 17.74 -105.25
CA ALA A 326 24.37 18.94 -104.56
C ALA A 326 23.40 19.41 -103.46
N ARG A 327 22.14 18.98 -103.47
CA ARG A 327 21.12 19.45 -102.51
C ARG A 327 20.58 18.38 -101.55
N ILE A 328 20.85 17.10 -101.81
CA ILE A 328 20.43 15.99 -100.94
C ILE A 328 21.53 15.65 -99.93
N GLU A 329 22.81 15.71 -100.32
CA GLU A 329 23.93 15.46 -99.39
C GLU A 329 24.10 16.58 -98.35
N GLU A 330 23.89 17.86 -98.72
CA GLU A 330 23.90 19.00 -97.76
C GLU A 330 22.72 18.92 -96.77
N LEU A 331 21.53 18.50 -97.21
CA LEU A 331 20.37 18.33 -96.33
C LEU A 331 20.47 17.07 -95.45
N GLU A 332 21.16 16.02 -95.92
CA GLU A 332 21.45 14.84 -95.09
C GLU A 332 22.55 15.15 -94.05
N GLU A 333 23.56 15.96 -94.38
CA GLU A 333 24.57 16.42 -93.42
C GLU A 333 24.01 17.43 -92.40
N GLU A 334 23.09 18.32 -92.80
CA GLU A 334 22.35 19.21 -91.89
C GLU A 334 21.38 18.43 -90.97
N ILE A 335 20.68 17.40 -91.47
CA ILE A 335 19.81 16.55 -90.63
C ILE A 335 20.63 15.74 -89.63
N GLU A 336 21.81 15.24 -90.00
CA GLU A 336 22.66 14.46 -89.09
C GLU A 336 23.37 15.36 -88.06
N ALA A 337 23.76 16.58 -88.44
CA ALA A 337 24.24 17.62 -87.51
C ALA A 337 23.12 18.09 -86.55
N GLU A 338 21.88 18.21 -87.03
CA GLU A 338 20.72 18.58 -86.22
C GLU A 338 20.26 17.44 -85.30
N ARG A 339 20.38 16.18 -85.73
CA ARG A 339 20.16 15.01 -84.87
C ARG A 339 21.18 14.90 -83.74
N THR A 340 22.45 15.15 -84.02
CA THR A 340 23.51 15.10 -82.99
C THR A 340 23.45 16.29 -82.03
N SER A 341 23.05 17.48 -82.49
CA SER A 341 22.82 18.63 -81.60
C SER A 341 21.56 18.46 -80.75
N ARG A 342 20.48 17.90 -81.31
CA ARG A 342 19.25 17.56 -80.58
C ARG A 342 19.46 16.45 -79.55
N ALA A 343 20.24 15.43 -79.86
CA ALA A 343 20.61 14.39 -78.89
C ALA A 343 21.43 14.95 -77.71
N LYS A 344 22.33 15.91 -77.95
CA LYS A 344 23.07 16.61 -76.88
C LYS A 344 22.15 17.51 -76.05
N ALA A 345 21.22 18.21 -76.70
CA ALA A 345 20.23 19.04 -76.00
C ALA A 345 19.24 18.20 -75.16
N GLU A 346 18.81 17.03 -75.65
CA GLU A 346 17.96 16.10 -74.88
C GLU A 346 18.71 15.49 -73.70
N LYS A 347 20.00 15.15 -73.86
CA LYS A 347 20.83 14.69 -72.75
C LYS A 347 21.00 15.78 -71.68
N HIS A 348 21.33 17.01 -72.07
CA HIS A 348 21.41 18.12 -71.12
C HIS A 348 20.06 18.46 -70.48
N ARG A 349 18.95 18.31 -71.20
CA ARG A 349 17.61 18.47 -70.62
C ARG A 349 17.31 17.39 -69.58
N ALA A 350 17.68 16.14 -69.86
CA ALA A 350 17.54 15.04 -68.92
C ALA A 350 18.42 15.21 -67.67
N ASP A 351 19.69 15.62 -67.86
CA ASP A 351 20.62 15.90 -66.77
C ASP A 351 20.11 17.06 -65.89
N LEU A 352 19.64 18.16 -66.49
CA LEU A 352 19.05 19.30 -65.76
C LEU A 352 17.74 18.93 -65.04
N SER A 353 16.89 18.10 -65.64
CA SER A 353 15.69 17.59 -64.96
C SER A 353 16.05 16.74 -63.75
N ARG A 354 17.09 15.92 -63.83
CA ARG A 354 17.56 15.09 -62.72
C ARG A 354 18.16 15.94 -61.59
N GLU A 355 18.94 16.96 -61.94
CA GLU A 355 19.48 17.92 -60.95
C GLU A 355 18.37 18.73 -60.27
N LEU A 356 17.31 19.10 -61.00
CA LEU A 356 16.13 19.76 -60.42
C LEU A 356 15.35 18.84 -59.48
N GLU A 357 15.19 17.55 -59.83
CA GLU A 357 14.59 16.56 -58.91
C GLU A 357 15.44 16.38 -57.65
N GLU A 358 16.76 16.28 -57.78
CA GLU A 358 17.67 16.12 -56.64
C GLU A 358 17.67 17.37 -55.72
N ILE A 359 17.57 18.58 -56.28
CA ILE A 359 17.44 19.82 -55.50
C ILE A 359 16.06 19.91 -54.81
N SER A 360 14.99 19.50 -55.49
CA SER A 360 13.65 19.46 -54.91
C SER A 360 13.55 18.47 -53.74
N GLU A 361 14.13 17.28 -53.87
CA GLU A 361 14.16 16.26 -52.81
C GLU A 361 14.92 16.77 -51.58
N ARG A 362 16.09 17.40 -51.77
CA ARG A 362 16.83 18.04 -50.68
C ARG A 362 16.08 19.20 -50.02
N LEU A 363 15.27 19.93 -50.78
CA LEU A 363 14.43 21.02 -50.23
C LEU A 363 13.27 20.47 -49.40
N GLU A 364 12.62 19.38 -49.84
CA GLU A 364 11.59 18.69 -49.06
C GLU A 364 12.15 18.09 -47.77
N GLU A 365 13.33 17.45 -47.82
CA GLU A 365 14.00 16.93 -46.62
C GLU A 365 14.35 18.04 -45.63
N ALA A 366 14.91 19.17 -46.11
CA ALA A 366 15.20 20.33 -45.26
C ALA A 366 13.93 20.97 -44.67
N GLY A 367 12.84 21.00 -45.45
CA GLY A 367 11.52 21.44 -45.00
C GLY A 367 10.93 20.54 -43.92
N GLY A 368 11.02 19.21 -44.10
CA GLY A 368 10.60 18.21 -43.13
C GLY A 368 11.38 18.27 -41.82
N ALA A 369 12.71 18.42 -41.89
CA ALA A 369 13.57 18.58 -40.72
C ALA A 369 13.21 19.84 -39.90
N THR A 370 12.91 20.95 -40.58
CA THR A 370 12.52 22.21 -39.92
C THR A 370 11.12 22.09 -39.30
N ALA A 371 10.17 21.45 -39.98
CA ALA A 371 8.83 21.20 -39.44
C ALA A 371 8.85 20.28 -38.21
N ALA A 372 9.65 19.20 -38.25
CA ALA A 372 9.84 18.30 -37.11
C ALA A 372 10.45 19.01 -35.90
N GLN A 373 11.41 19.92 -36.13
CA GLN A 373 12.02 20.72 -35.07
C GLN A 373 11.03 21.71 -34.42
N VAL A 374 10.13 22.31 -35.22
CA VAL A 374 9.07 23.21 -34.72
C VAL A 374 8.02 22.44 -33.91
N GLU A 375 7.61 21.25 -34.36
CA GLU A 375 6.73 20.34 -33.61
C GLU A 375 7.34 19.92 -32.27
N MET A 376 8.62 19.54 -32.26
CA MET A 376 9.36 19.22 -31.03
C MET A 376 9.44 20.40 -30.06
N ASN A 377 9.67 21.62 -30.56
CA ASN A 377 9.67 22.81 -29.72
C ASN A 377 8.28 23.14 -29.17
N LYS A 378 7.20 22.96 -29.95
CA LYS A 378 5.82 23.12 -29.45
C LYS A 378 5.48 22.11 -28.34
N LYS A 379 5.89 20.85 -28.49
CA LYS A 379 5.71 19.82 -27.45
C LYS A 379 6.46 20.19 -26.17
N ARG A 380 7.71 20.62 -26.28
CA ARG A 380 8.51 21.10 -25.14
C ARG A 380 7.87 22.31 -24.45
N GLU A 381 7.34 23.28 -25.21
CA GLU A 381 6.66 24.45 -24.66
C GLU A 381 5.37 24.05 -23.92
N ALA A 382 4.61 23.10 -24.47
CA ALA A 382 3.40 22.57 -23.85
C ALA A 382 3.70 21.77 -22.56
N GLU A 383 4.75 20.96 -22.56
CA GLU A 383 5.26 20.26 -21.39
C GLU A 383 5.74 21.23 -20.31
N PHE A 384 6.44 22.30 -20.71
CA PHE A 384 6.87 23.36 -19.79
C PHE A 384 5.68 24.04 -19.12
N GLN A 385 4.64 24.36 -19.89
CA GLN A 385 3.41 24.94 -19.35
C GLN A 385 2.66 23.97 -18.43
N LYS A 386 2.63 22.67 -18.77
CA LYS A 386 2.04 21.63 -17.93
C LYS A 386 2.78 21.52 -16.60
N MET A 387 4.11 21.36 -16.64
CA MET A 387 4.94 21.30 -15.43
C MET A 387 4.81 22.56 -14.56
N ARG A 388 4.62 23.73 -15.17
CA ARG A 388 4.39 24.97 -14.43
C ARG A 388 3.05 24.98 -13.69
N ARG A 389 1.98 24.48 -14.32
CA ARG A 389 0.66 24.32 -13.67
C ARG A 389 0.73 23.27 -12.56
N ASP A 390 1.38 22.14 -12.81
CA ASP A 390 1.54 21.07 -11.82
C ASP A 390 2.33 21.57 -10.59
N LEU A 391 3.34 22.42 -10.80
CA LEU A 391 4.09 23.08 -9.72
C LEU A 391 3.22 24.07 -8.91
N GLU A 392 2.41 24.89 -9.59
CA GLU A 392 1.47 25.82 -8.93
C GLU A 392 0.40 25.07 -8.13
N GLU A 393 -0.13 23.96 -8.67
CA GLU A 393 -1.13 23.12 -8.01
C GLU A 393 -0.55 22.36 -6.81
N ALA A 394 0.67 21.82 -6.94
CA ALA A 394 1.41 21.23 -5.83
C ALA A 394 1.71 22.27 -4.73
N THR A 395 2.06 23.50 -5.11
CA THR A 395 2.30 24.60 -4.16
C THR A 395 1.04 24.97 -3.39
N LEU A 396 -0.10 25.08 -4.09
CA LEU A 396 -1.42 25.29 -3.48
C LEU A 396 -1.82 24.15 -2.54
N GLN A 397 -1.58 22.89 -2.92
CA GLN A 397 -1.82 21.74 -2.04
C GLN A 397 -0.91 21.76 -0.81
N HIS A 398 0.36 22.14 -0.96
CA HIS A 398 1.29 22.28 0.15
C HIS A 398 0.87 23.41 1.10
N GLU A 399 0.46 24.56 0.60
CA GLU A 399 -0.08 25.64 1.43
C GLU A 399 -1.38 25.23 2.13
N ALA A 400 -2.30 24.56 1.44
CA ALA A 400 -3.55 24.07 2.02
C ALA A 400 -3.32 23.03 3.12
N THR A 401 -2.40 22.09 2.91
CA THR A 401 -2.04 21.07 3.91
C THR A 401 -1.31 21.69 5.09
N ALA A 402 -0.39 22.64 4.87
CA ALA A 402 0.26 23.39 5.93
C ALA A 402 -0.74 24.23 6.74
N ALA A 403 -1.71 24.88 6.09
CA ALA A 403 -2.79 25.61 6.77
C ALA A 403 -3.69 24.68 7.59
N ALA A 404 -4.06 23.51 7.06
CA ALA A 404 -4.85 22.52 7.77
C ALA A 404 -4.12 21.95 9.00
N LEU A 405 -2.82 21.69 8.89
CA LEU A 405 -1.98 21.27 10.01
C LEU A 405 -1.85 22.36 11.07
N ARG A 406 -1.62 23.62 10.68
CA ARG A 406 -1.59 24.76 11.61
C ARG A 406 -2.91 24.91 12.35
N LYS A 407 -4.04 24.76 11.65
CA LYS A 407 -5.38 24.80 12.26
C LYS A 407 -5.57 23.67 13.26
N LYS A 408 -5.26 22.41 12.89
CA LYS A 408 -5.30 21.27 13.82
C LYS A 408 -4.43 21.49 15.05
N HIS A 409 -3.22 22.02 14.88
CA HIS A 409 -2.34 22.33 16.00
C HIS A 409 -2.94 23.39 16.92
N ALA A 410 -3.54 24.45 16.36
CA ALA A 410 -4.22 25.48 17.14
C ALA A 410 -5.43 24.91 17.90
N ASP A 411 -6.26 24.10 17.24
CA ASP A 411 -7.45 23.48 17.83
C ASP A 411 -7.06 22.53 18.99
N SER A 412 -6.07 21.65 18.79
CA SER A 412 -5.57 20.77 19.87
C SER A 412 -4.91 21.54 21.01
N THR A 413 -4.25 22.67 20.72
CA THR A 413 -3.66 23.53 21.77
C THR A 413 -4.77 24.21 22.59
N ALA A 414 -5.86 24.64 21.94
CA ALA A 414 -7.02 25.19 22.62
C ALA A 414 -7.74 24.15 23.50
N GLU A 415 -7.93 22.92 23.00
CA GLU A 415 -8.52 21.82 23.78
C GLU A 415 -7.67 21.47 25.01
N LEU A 416 -6.34 21.40 24.87
CA LEU A 416 -5.44 21.20 26.01
C LEU A 416 -5.50 22.37 26.99
N GLY A 417 -5.64 23.60 26.50
CA GLY A 417 -5.87 24.79 27.32
C GLY A 417 -7.15 24.68 28.16
N GLU A 418 -8.28 24.32 27.55
CA GLU A 418 -9.54 24.10 28.28
C GLU A 418 -9.44 22.95 29.29
N GLN A 419 -8.73 21.87 28.96
CA GLN A 419 -8.48 20.78 29.91
C GLN A 419 -7.67 21.25 31.12
N ILE A 420 -6.64 22.08 30.90
CA ILE A 420 -5.85 22.68 31.99
C ILE A 420 -6.73 23.58 32.86
N ASP A 421 -7.54 24.43 32.27
CA ASP A 421 -8.45 25.32 33.00
C ASP A 421 -9.49 24.54 33.82
N ASN A 422 -10.06 23.48 33.23
CA ASN A 422 -10.97 22.59 33.93
C ASN A 422 -10.30 21.88 35.11
N LEU A 423 -9.08 21.38 34.92
CA LEU A 423 -8.29 20.78 36.01
C LEU A 423 -7.94 21.79 37.10
N GLN A 424 -7.62 23.04 36.75
CA GLN A 424 -7.39 24.11 37.73
C GLN A 424 -8.65 24.43 38.55
N ARG A 425 -9.83 24.50 37.92
CA ARG A 425 -11.11 24.68 38.64
C ARG A 425 -11.41 23.53 39.59
N VAL A 426 -11.23 22.28 39.14
CA VAL A 426 -11.41 21.09 39.98
C VAL A 426 -10.42 21.11 41.14
N LYS A 427 -9.15 21.45 40.90
CA LYS A 427 -8.14 21.60 41.95
C LYS A 427 -8.56 22.64 42.99
N GLN A 428 -8.99 23.84 42.59
CA GLN A 428 -9.44 24.87 43.52
C GLN A 428 -10.65 24.41 44.35
N LYS A 429 -11.61 23.71 43.73
CA LYS A 429 -12.75 23.13 44.43
C LYS A 429 -12.32 22.11 45.48
N LEU A 430 -11.42 21.19 45.13
CA LEU A 430 -10.87 20.19 46.05
C LEU A 430 -10.03 20.82 47.16
N GLU A 431 -9.28 21.89 46.88
CA GLU A 431 -8.56 22.65 47.91
C GLU A 431 -9.50 23.32 48.90
N LYS A 432 -10.64 23.84 48.42
CA LYS A 432 -11.68 24.41 49.27
C LYS A 432 -12.36 23.33 50.14
N GLU A 433 -12.79 22.22 49.56
CA GLU A 433 -13.38 21.09 50.29
C GLU A 433 -12.39 20.52 51.32
N LYS A 434 -11.11 20.42 50.97
CA LYS A 434 -10.05 20.01 51.92
C LYS A 434 -9.92 20.99 53.09
N SER A 435 -10.07 22.29 52.84
CA SER A 435 -10.01 23.31 53.91
C SER A 435 -11.22 23.25 54.83
N GLU A 436 -12.41 23.01 54.28
CA GLU A 436 -13.67 22.85 55.02
C GLU A 436 -13.62 21.59 55.91
N LEU A 437 -13.23 20.44 55.35
CA LEU A 437 -13.05 19.21 56.13
C LEU A 437 -11.99 19.36 57.23
N LYS A 438 -10.96 20.16 56.99
CA LYS A 438 -9.94 20.45 58.00
C LYS A 438 -10.52 21.27 59.16
N MET A 439 -11.36 22.25 58.88
CA MET A 439 -12.07 23.01 59.91
C MET A 439 -13.03 22.11 60.71
N GLU A 440 -13.79 21.23 60.05
CA GLU A 440 -14.66 20.27 60.74
C GLU A 440 -13.89 19.32 61.66
N ILE A 441 -12.72 18.85 61.23
CA ILE A 441 -11.84 18.02 62.07
C ILE A 441 -11.36 18.80 63.29
N ASP A 442 -10.94 20.05 63.12
CA ASP A 442 -10.46 20.90 64.22
C ASP A 442 -11.60 21.22 65.23
N ASP A 443 -12.81 21.48 64.74
CA ASP A 443 -14.01 21.70 65.58
C ASP A 443 -14.43 20.43 66.34
N LEU A 444 -14.45 19.28 65.67
CA LEU A 444 -14.74 17.99 66.31
C LEU A 444 -13.66 17.63 67.36
N ALA A 445 -12.40 17.93 67.10
CA ALA A 445 -11.33 17.74 68.06
C ALA A 445 -11.51 18.62 69.31
N SER A 446 -11.88 19.90 69.12
CA SER A 446 -12.20 20.81 70.22
C SER A 446 -13.40 20.32 71.06
N ASN A 447 -14.45 19.85 70.39
CA ASN A 447 -15.62 19.27 71.04
C ASN A 447 -15.28 17.98 71.80
N MET A 448 -14.41 17.12 71.26
CA MET A 448 -13.97 15.92 71.97
C MET A 448 -13.17 16.28 73.23
N GLU A 449 -12.36 17.33 73.19
CA GLU A 449 -11.58 17.79 74.33
C GLU A 449 -12.46 18.43 75.42
N SER A 450 -13.50 19.17 75.04
CA SER A 450 -14.48 19.73 75.97
C SER A 450 -15.31 18.63 76.66
N VAL A 451 -15.78 17.64 75.89
CA VAL A 451 -16.50 16.46 76.40
C VAL A 451 -15.59 15.64 77.33
N SER A 452 -14.32 15.45 76.98
CA SER A 452 -13.36 14.74 77.84
C SER A 452 -13.16 15.44 79.19
N LYS A 453 -13.07 16.78 79.20
CA LYS A 453 -12.98 17.56 80.44
C LYS A 453 -14.25 17.46 81.27
N ALA A 454 -15.42 17.57 80.64
CA ALA A 454 -16.72 17.42 81.30
C ALA A 454 -16.87 16.02 81.91
N LYS A 455 -16.49 14.97 81.18
CA LYS A 455 -16.46 13.58 81.65
C LYS A 455 -15.57 13.43 82.89
N ALA A 456 -14.34 13.94 82.84
CA ALA A 456 -13.43 13.87 83.98
C ALA A 456 -13.97 14.59 85.24
N ASN A 457 -14.69 15.70 85.05
CA ASN A 457 -15.35 16.41 86.14
C ASN A 457 -16.53 15.61 86.72
N LEU A 458 -17.34 14.98 85.87
CA LEU A 458 -18.44 14.11 86.31
C LEU A 458 -17.92 12.89 87.05
N GLU A 459 -16.85 12.24 86.57
CA GLU A 459 -16.21 11.11 87.26
C GLU A 459 -15.71 11.51 88.65
N LYS A 460 -15.12 12.71 88.80
CA LYS A 460 -14.74 13.24 90.12
C LYS A 460 -15.96 13.43 91.01
N MET A 461 -17.04 14.03 90.49
CA MET A 461 -18.27 14.24 91.25
C MET A 461 -18.90 12.91 91.69
N CYS A 462 -18.93 11.90 90.82
CA CYS A 462 -19.41 10.56 91.15
C CYS A 462 -18.60 9.93 92.29
N ARG A 463 -17.27 10.02 92.26
CA ARG A 463 -16.43 9.52 93.37
C ARG A 463 -16.75 10.23 94.69
N THR A 464 -16.87 11.55 94.68
CA THR A 464 -17.24 12.30 95.90
C THR A 464 -18.61 11.89 96.44
N LEU A 465 -19.60 11.67 95.56
CA LEU A 465 -20.93 11.20 95.95
C LEU A 465 -20.90 9.76 96.49
N GLU A 466 -20.08 8.89 95.91
CA GLU A 466 -19.84 7.53 96.42
C GLU A 466 -19.21 7.57 97.82
N ASP A 467 -18.22 8.43 98.04
CA ASP A 467 -17.59 8.63 99.35
C ASP A 467 -18.62 9.12 100.39
N GLN A 468 -19.43 10.13 100.05
CA GLN A 468 -20.51 10.64 100.91
C GLN A 468 -21.56 9.57 101.23
N LEU A 469 -21.93 8.74 100.25
CA LEU A 469 -22.86 7.62 100.46
C LEU A 469 -22.27 6.60 101.42
N SER A 470 -20.97 6.31 101.31
CA SER A 470 -20.27 5.38 102.21
C SER A 470 -20.26 5.91 103.65
N GLU A 471 -19.98 7.21 103.85
CA GLU A 471 -20.02 7.85 105.17
C GLU A 471 -21.43 7.79 105.78
N LEU A 472 -22.46 8.10 105.00
CA LEU A 472 -23.85 8.03 105.46
C LEU A 472 -24.24 6.60 105.86
N LYS A 473 -23.84 5.59 105.09
CA LYS A 473 -24.03 4.18 105.46
C LYS A 473 -23.34 3.84 106.78
N THR A 474 -22.10 4.26 106.98
CA THR A 474 -21.40 4.01 108.26
C THR A 474 -22.10 4.68 109.44
N LYS A 475 -22.63 5.90 109.26
CA LYS A 475 -23.43 6.58 110.29
C LYS A 475 -24.75 5.88 110.56
N GLU A 476 -25.43 5.38 109.52
CA GLU A 476 -26.64 4.58 109.64
C GLU A 476 -26.37 3.31 110.45
N GLU A 477 -25.31 2.57 110.14
CA GLU A 477 -24.89 1.40 110.90
C GLU A 477 -24.58 1.73 112.38
N GLN A 478 -23.92 2.85 112.64
CA GLN A 478 -23.66 3.33 114.00
C GLN A 478 -24.95 3.68 114.74
N ASN A 479 -25.88 4.39 114.10
CA ASN A 479 -27.18 4.72 114.67
C ASN A 479 -28.00 3.46 114.94
N GLN A 480 -27.97 2.49 114.04
CA GLN A 480 -28.66 1.21 114.21
C GLN A 480 -28.10 0.43 115.41
N ARG A 481 -26.78 0.44 115.62
CA ARG A 481 -26.15 -0.11 116.83
C ARG A 481 -26.63 0.61 118.09
N MET A 482 -26.64 1.94 118.07
CA MET A 482 -27.12 2.75 119.21
C MET A 482 -28.60 2.49 119.54
N ILE A 483 -29.46 2.35 118.52
CA ILE A 483 -30.87 1.96 118.70
C ILE A 483 -30.97 0.58 119.34
N ASN A 484 -30.17 -0.39 118.89
CA ASN A 484 -30.16 -1.73 119.47
C ASN A 484 -29.70 -1.70 120.93
N ASP A 485 -28.64 -0.95 121.25
CA ASP A 485 -28.14 -0.80 122.62
C ASP A 485 -29.20 -0.15 123.53
N LEU A 486 -29.86 0.91 123.07
CA LEU A 486 -30.96 1.57 123.79
C LEU A 486 -32.17 0.66 123.98
N ASN A 487 -32.55 -0.11 122.97
CA ASN A 487 -33.62 -1.11 123.09
C ASN A 487 -33.25 -2.19 124.12
N THR A 488 -31.98 -2.60 124.17
CA THR A 488 -31.46 -3.56 125.15
C THR A 488 -31.50 -2.98 126.57
N GLN A 489 -31.08 -1.72 126.76
CA GLN A 489 -31.21 -1.01 128.03
C GLN A 489 -32.66 -0.84 128.46
N ARG A 490 -33.55 -0.48 127.53
CA ARG A 490 -35.00 -0.36 127.80
C ARG A 490 -35.59 -1.69 128.23
N ALA A 491 -35.20 -2.80 127.60
CA ALA A 491 -35.61 -4.13 128.01
C ALA A 491 -35.13 -4.48 129.43
N ARG A 492 -33.88 -4.14 129.78
CA ARG A 492 -33.34 -4.32 131.15
C ARG A 492 -34.11 -3.51 132.19
N LEU A 493 -34.39 -2.25 131.92
CA LEU A 493 -35.18 -1.38 132.81
C LEU A 493 -36.62 -1.88 132.96
N GLN A 494 -37.21 -2.44 131.90
CA GLN A 494 -38.53 -3.07 131.97
C GLN A 494 -38.52 -4.32 132.86
N THR A 495 -37.50 -5.17 132.77
CA THR A 495 -37.35 -6.32 133.70
C THR A 495 -37.16 -5.87 135.14
N GLU A 496 -36.32 -4.85 135.39
CA GLU A 496 -36.12 -4.28 136.74
C GLU A 496 -37.41 -3.65 137.30
N SER A 497 -38.21 -2.97 136.48
CA SER A 497 -39.50 -2.41 136.90
C SER A 497 -40.53 -3.50 137.23
N GLY A 498 -40.48 -4.65 136.55
CA GLY A 498 -41.36 -5.79 136.80
C GLY A 498 -41.00 -6.59 138.06
N GLU A 499 -39.77 -6.48 138.58
CA GLU A 499 -39.34 -7.11 139.84
C GLU A 499 -39.68 -6.26 141.08
N THR A 500 -40.13 -5.01 140.89
CA THR A 500 -40.49 -4.06 141.97
C THR A 500 -41.99 -3.82 142.12
N SER A 501 -42.83 -4.53 141.37
CA SER A 501 -44.29 -4.64 141.55
C SER A 501 -44.66 -6.06 141.95
#